data_AF-A0A268TI79-F1
#
_entry.id   AF-A0A268TI79-F1
#
_cell.length_a   1.000
_cell.length_b   1.000
_cell.length_c   1.000
_cell.angle_alpha   90.00
_cell.angle_beta   90.00
_cell.angle_gamma   90.00
#
_symmetry.space_group_name_H-M   'P 1'
#
loop_
_entity.id
_entity.type
_entity.pdbx_description
1 polymer ?
#
loop_
_entity_poly.entity_id
_entity_poly.type
_entity_poly.pdbx_seq_one_letter_code
_entity_poly.pdbx_strand_id
1 'polypeptide(L)'
;MTLKEFDSLKTSKDFDIVFKNGFKYNQDAFTVILLDLSSFYKLKKQRPLNSNNKTSSFPPSTLASPNFLLGLSIGKKIGGAVVRNLTKRRLRSVCFNIYKNLEKERLACVIIGRKGIELLSYEVLEKAIFYSFNKAKAKMLFSKNIDKNTQKTKSIQSDKKESSKNLQPPQSLS
;
A
#
# COMPACT_ATOMS: atom_id res chain seq x y z
N MET A 1 14.55 -10.05 -21.41
CA MET A 1 13.84 -10.31 -20.13
C MET A 1 13.07 -9.07 -19.74
N THR A 2 11.73 -9.08 -19.83
CA THR A 2 10.89 -7.98 -19.37
C THR A 2 10.94 -7.88 -17.85
N LEU A 3 11.21 -6.69 -17.33
CA LEU A 3 11.20 -6.43 -15.89
C LEU A 3 9.79 -6.78 -15.37
N LYS A 4 9.70 -7.63 -14.34
CA LYS A 4 8.41 -7.99 -13.73
C LYS A 4 7.89 -6.81 -12.93
N GLU A 5 7.15 -5.97 -13.63
CA GLU A 5 6.56 -4.74 -13.11
C GLU A 5 5.35 -4.99 -12.18
N PHE A 6 4.69 -6.12 -12.37
CA PHE A 6 3.51 -6.56 -11.62
C PHE A 6 3.75 -7.94 -11.03
N ASP A 7 3.65 -8.07 -9.70
CA ASP A 7 3.77 -9.35 -8.99
C ASP A 7 2.66 -9.48 -7.92
N SER A 8 2.67 -10.58 -7.16
CA SER A 8 1.65 -10.89 -6.17
C SER A 8 2.20 -10.91 -4.74
N LEU A 9 1.35 -10.56 -3.76
CA LEU A 9 1.62 -10.84 -2.35
C LEU A 9 1.63 -12.35 -2.12
N LYS A 10 2.69 -12.89 -1.52
CA LYS A 10 2.95 -14.34 -1.48
C LYS A 10 2.54 -14.98 -0.17
N THR A 11 2.77 -14.30 0.96
CA THR A 11 2.61 -14.91 2.29
C THR A 11 1.45 -14.28 3.07
N SER A 12 0.81 -15.04 3.95
CA SER A 12 -0.24 -14.48 4.84
C SER A 12 0.26 -13.27 5.63
N LYS A 13 1.53 -13.29 6.05
CA LYS A 13 2.17 -12.17 6.75
C LYS A 13 2.27 -10.91 5.91
N ASP A 14 2.41 -11.04 4.58
CA ASP A 14 2.37 -9.90 3.66
C ASP A 14 0.96 -9.31 3.59
N PHE A 15 -0.08 -10.16 3.53
CA PHE A 15 -1.47 -9.73 3.61
C PHE A 15 -1.77 -8.99 4.91
N ASP A 16 -1.30 -9.51 6.06
CA ASP A 16 -1.49 -8.88 7.36
C ASP A 16 -0.90 -7.47 7.44
N ILE A 17 0.27 -7.25 6.83
CA ILE A 17 0.89 -5.92 6.76
C ILE A 17 -0.06 -4.95 6.05
N VAL A 18 -0.59 -5.34 4.89
CA VAL A 18 -1.50 -4.51 4.10
C VAL A 18 -2.84 -4.32 4.81
N PHE A 19 -3.38 -5.35 5.46
CA PHE A 19 -4.64 -5.26 6.21
C PHE A 19 -4.58 -4.33 7.42
N LYS A 20 -3.44 -4.29 8.11
CA LYS A 20 -3.24 -3.46 9.31
C LYS A 20 -2.90 -2.01 8.97
N ASN A 21 -2.11 -1.78 7.92
CA ASN A 21 -1.51 -0.47 7.65
C ASN A 21 -2.04 0.20 6.37
N GLY A 22 -2.80 -0.51 5.54
CA GLY A 22 -3.29 0.01 4.27
C GLY A 22 -4.56 0.85 4.40
N PHE A 23 -4.73 1.79 3.46
CA PHE A 23 -5.93 2.58 3.27
C PHE A 23 -7.02 1.74 2.65
N LYS A 24 -8.13 1.59 3.38
CA LYS A 24 -9.28 0.78 2.98
C LYS A 24 -10.33 1.64 2.29
N TYR A 25 -10.88 1.11 1.22
CA TYR A 25 -12.08 1.63 0.56
C TYR A 25 -13.07 0.49 0.37
N ASN A 26 -14.24 0.62 0.96
CA ASN A 26 -15.25 -0.42 0.99
C ASN A 26 -16.33 -0.15 -0.06
N GLN A 27 -16.61 -1.16 -0.87
CA GLN A 27 -17.81 -1.26 -1.70
C GLN A 27 -18.65 -2.43 -1.17
N ASP A 28 -19.90 -2.54 -1.63
CA ASP A 28 -20.79 -3.60 -1.19
C ASP A 28 -20.29 -4.99 -1.61
N ALA A 29 -19.83 -5.11 -2.86
CA ALA A 29 -19.34 -6.36 -3.45
C ALA A 29 -17.86 -6.64 -3.15
N PHE A 30 -17.05 -5.66 -2.76
CA PHE A 30 -15.62 -5.86 -2.49
C PHE A 30 -15.00 -4.74 -1.65
N THR A 31 -13.81 -4.98 -1.10
CA THR A 31 -13.00 -3.96 -0.45
C THR A 31 -11.63 -3.87 -1.14
N VAL A 32 -11.17 -2.65 -1.42
CA VAL A 32 -9.82 -2.37 -1.91
C VAL A 32 -8.99 -1.82 -0.76
N ILE A 33 -7.77 -2.35 -0.59
CA ILE A 33 -6.83 -1.91 0.43
C ILE A 33 -5.51 -1.57 -0.25
N LEU A 34 -5.05 -0.33 -0.09
CA LEU A 34 -3.81 0.16 -0.69
C LEU A 34 -2.77 0.53 0.36
N LEU A 35 -1.53 0.12 0.12
CA LEU A 35 -0.38 0.50 0.93
C LEU A 35 0.80 0.85 0.01
N ASP A 36 1.56 1.88 0.37
CA ASP A 36 2.80 2.23 -0.33
C ASP A 36 3.87 1.14 -0.17
N LEU A 37 4.58 0.80 -1.26
CA LEU A 37 5.61 -0.26 -1.21
C LEU A 37 6.77 0.08 -0.27
N SER A 38 7.14 1.35 -0.14
CA SER A 38 8.23 1.76 0.76
C SER A 38 7.86 1.46 2.21
N SER A 39 6.60 1.75 2.57
CA SER A 39 6.03 1.43 3.88
C SER A 39 5.93 -0.08 4.09
N PHE A 40 5.45 -0.81 3.07
CA PHE A 40 5.35 -2.26 3.09
C PHE A 40 6.70 -2.94 3.35
N TYR A 41 7.74 -2.59 2.59
CA TYR A 41 9.08 -3.18 2.76
C TYR A 41 9.74 -2.76 4.07
N LYS A 42 9.52 -1.52 4.55
CA LYS A 42 9.99 -1.09 5.88
C LYS A 42 9.39 -1.97 6.99
N LEU A 43 8.09 -2.19 6.95
CA LEU A 43 7.37 -3.05 7.91
C LEU A 43 7.75 -4.53 7.79
N LYS A 44 8.13 -4.96 6.59
CA LYS A 44 8.63 -6.32 6.35
C LYS A 44 10.05 -6.52 6.92
N LYS A 45 10.92 -5.50 6.83
CA LYS A 45 12.32 -5.53 7.31
C LYS A 45 12.44 -5.53 8.84
N GLN A 46 11.51 -4.90 9.55
CA GLN A 46 11.52 -4.80 11.02
C GLN A 46 11.27 -6.14 11.75
N ARG A 47 11.16 -7.25 11.04
CA ARG A 47 11.00 -8.58 11.65
C ARG A 47 12.36 -9.27 11.75
N PRO A 48 12.70 -9.89 12.90
CA PRO A 48 13.91 -10.69 13.01
C PRO A 48 13.86 -11.81 11.96
N LEU A 49 14.88 -11.86 11.11
CA LEU A 49 15.03 -12.88 10.09
C LEU A 49 15.42 -14.17 10.82
N ASN A 50 14.53 -15.15 10.86
CA ASN A 50 14.87 -16.45 11.44
C ASN A 50 15.95 -17.09 10.53
N SER A 51 17.16 -17.28 11.05
CA SER A 51 18.42 -17.46 10.29
C SER A 51 18.51 -18.75 9.46
N ASN A 52 17.48 -19.60 9.41
CA ASN A 52 17.60 -20.95 8.84
C ASN A 52 16.98 -21.12 7.45
N ASN A 53 16.38 -20.08 6.86
CA ASN A 53 15.94 -20.12 5.47
C ASN A 53 16.54 -18.94 4.70
N LYS A 54 17.65 -19.18 3.99
CA LYS A 54 18.12 -18.33 2.88
C LYS A 54 17.05 -18.28 1.78
N THR A 55 16.02 -17.48 2.00
CA THR A 55 15.27 -16.87 0.92
C THR A 55 15.30 -15.37 1.19
N SER A 56 16.30 -14.72 0.62
CA SER A 56 16.37 -13.28 0.52
C SER A 56 15.12 -12.79 -0.24
N SER A 57 14.05 -12.47 0.49
CA SER A 57 12.87 -11.79 -0.09
C SER A 57 13.14 -10.31 -0.40
N PHE A 58 14.41 -9.91 -0.39
CA PHE A 58 14.90 -8.72 -1.05
C PHE A 58 15.49 -9.16 -2.39
N PRO A 59 14.95 -8.72 -3.54
CA PRO A 59 15.73 -8.79 -4.76
C PRO A 59 17.05 -8.04 -4.52
N PRO A 60 18.20 -8.60 -4.93
CA PRO A 60 19.43 -7.83 -4.96
C PRO A 60 19.13 -6.56 -5.78
N SER A 61 19.74 -5.44 -5.41
CA SER A 61 19.51 -4.11 -5.99
C SER A 61 19.67 -4.02 -7.51
N THR A 62 20.13 -5.09 -8.15
CA THR A 62 20.33 -5.28 -9.59
C THR A 62 19.16 -5.97 -10.32
N LEU A 63 18.16 -6.52 -9.62
CA LEU A 63 16.96 -7.13 -10.20
C LEU A 63 15.73 -6.25 -9.91
N ALA A 64 15.07 -5.74 -10.96
CA ALA A 64 13.92 -4.85 -10.83
C ALA A 64 12.89 -5.38 -9.84
N SER A 65 12.71 -4.63 -8.76
CA SER A 65 11.62 -4.87 -7.81
C SER A 65 10.29 -4.53 -8.49
N PRO A 66 9.25 -5.36 -8.33
CA PRO A 66 7.93 -5.05 -8.89
C PRO A 66 7.43 -3.72 -8.34
N ASN A 67 6.85 -2.90 -9.20
CA ASN A 67 6.21 -1.65 -8.81
C ASN A 67 4.81 -1.92 -8.25
N PHE A 68 4.22 -3.06 -8.54
CA PHE A 68 2.89 -3.38 -8.03
C PHE A 68 2.81 -4.79 -7.46
N LEU A 69 2.29 -4.91 -6.24
CA LEU A 69 2.00 -6.19 -5.59
C LEU A 69 0.49 -6.36 -5.41
N LEU A 70 -0.09 -7.38 -6.05
CA LEU A 70 -1.51 -7.72 -5.93
C LEU A 70 -1.76 -8.89 -4.97
N GLY A 71 -2.66 -8.71 -4.01
CA GLY A 71 -3.28 -9.76 -3.23
C GLY A 71 -4.77 -9.88 -3.55
N LEU A 72 -5.26 -11.10 -3.73
CA LEU A 72 -6.68 -11.38 -3.89
C LEU A 72 -7.16 -12.29 -2.77
N SER A 73 -8.14 -11.82 -2.01
CA SER A 73 -8.81 -12.59 -0.96
C SER A 73 -10.27 -12.81 -1.35
N ILE A 74 -10.63 -14.03 -1.75
CA ILE A 74 -12.02 -14.41 -2.06
C ILE A 74 -12.39 -15.58 -1.15
N GLY A 75 -13.33 -15.31 -0.23
CA GLY A 75 -13.76 -16.30 0.75
C GLY A 75 -14.48 -17.50 0.13
N LYS A 76 -14.57 -18.60 0.91
CA LYS A 76 -15.29 -19.82 0.49
C LYS A 76 -16.80 -19.58 0.26
N LYS A 77 -17.36 -18.52 0.84
CA LYS A 77 -18.79 -18.15 0.76
C LYS A 77 -19.23 -17.61 -0.61
N ILE A 78 -18.29 -17.36 -1.54
CA ILE A 78 -18.55 -16.69 -2.83
C ILE A 78 -18.60 -17.76 -3.92
N GLY A 79 -19.72 -18.47 -4.02
CA GLY A 79 -19.94 -19.52 -5.03
C GLY A 79 -18.96 -20.71 -4.97
N GLY A 80 -19.07 -21.60 -5.96
CA GLY A 80 -18.22 -22.78 -6.10
C GLY A 80 -16.78 -22.45 -6.54
N ALA A 81 -15.93 -23.48 -6.61
CA ALA A 81 -14.52 -23.32 -7.00
C ALA A 81 -14.35 -22.66 -8.38
N VAL A 82 -15.20 -23.02 -9.35
CA VAL A 82 -15.19 -22.46 -10.70
C VAL A 82 -15.51 -20.96 -10.68
N VAL A 83 -16.59 -20.57 -10.00
CA VAL A 83 -17.04 -19.17 -9.88
C VAL A 83 -15.97 -18.33 -9.17
N ARG A 84 -15.37 -18.84 -8.09
CA ARG A 84 -14.26 -18.17 -7.38
C ARG A 84 -13.03 -17.98 -8.26
N ASN A 85 -12.67 -18.99 -9.03
CA ASN A 85 -11.50 -18.93 -9.90
C ASN A 85 -11.73 -17.97 -11.07
N LEU A 86 -12.92 -17.97 -11.66
CA LEU A 86 -13.33 -16.99 -12.66
C LEU A 86 -13.25 -15.57 -12.10
N THR A 87 -13.81 -15.33 -10.91
CA THR A 87 -13.75 -14.03 -10.23
C THR A 87 -12.31 -13.58 -10.01
N LYS A 88 -11.43 -14.45 -9.48
CA LYS A 88 -10.00 -14.14 -9.34
C LYS A 88 -9.33 -13.81 -10.68
N ARG A 89 -9.67 -14.54 -11.76
CA ARG A 89 -9.12 -14.27 -13.10
C ARG A 89 -9.56 -12.90 -13.62
N ARG A 90 -10.85 -12.56 -13.48
CA ARG A 90 -11.39 -11.24 -13.85
C ARG A 90 -10.70 -10.12 -13.07
N LEU A 91 -10.58 -10.27 -11.75
CA LEU A 91 -9.88 -9.30 -10.90
C LEU A 91 -8.42 -9.10 -11.31
N ARG A 92 -7.69 -10.17 -11.63
CA ARG A 92 -6.31 -10.04 -12.12
C ARG A 92 -6.23 -9.27 -13.44
N SER A 93 -7.12 -9.58 -14.39
CA SER A 93 -7.20 -8.88 -15.68
C SER A 93 -7.45 -7.38 -15.48
N VAL A 94 -8.46 -7.03 -14.67
CA VAL A 94 -8.78 -5.64 -14.34
C VAL A 94 -7.60 -4.93 -13.68
N CYS A 95 -7.00 -5.53 -12.65
CA CYS A 95 -5.85 -4.92 -11.98
C CYS A 95 -4.65 -4.73 -12.90
N PHE A 96 -4.43 -5.65 -13.83
CA PHE A 96 -3.36 -5.53 -14.82
C PHE A 96 -3.62 -4.38 -15.80
N ASN A 97 -4.85 -4.23 -16.28
CA ASN A 97 -5.25 -3.09 -17.12
C ASN A 97 -5.06 -1.76 -16.37
N ILE A 98 -5.53 -1.70 -15.13
CA ILE A 98 -5.38 -0.52 -14.29
C ILE A 98 -3.88 -0.20 -14.05
N TYR A 99 -3.06 -1.22 -13.78
CA TYR A 99 -1.61 -1.06 -13.60
C TYR A 99 -0.91 -0.49 -14.84
N LYS A 100 -1.27 -0.91 -16.05
CA LYS A 100 -0.69 -0.35 -17.28
C LYS A 100 -0.90 1.16 -17.40
N ASN A 101 -2.00 1.68 -16.86
CA ASN A 101 -2.31 3.11 -16.84
C ASN A 101 -1.67 3.86 -15.66
N LEU A 102 -1.11 3.13 -14.69
CA LEU A 102 -0.49 3.66 -13.48
C LEU A 102 1.01 3.79 -13.71
N GLU A 103 1.44 4.88 -14.36
CA GLU A 103 2.83 5.20 -14.63
C GLU A 103 3.73 5.11 -13.38
N LYS A 104 4.41 3.96 -13.22
CA LYS A 104 5.51 3.72 -12.26
C LYS A 104 5.16 3.82 -10.76
N GLU A 105 3.88 3.75 -10.39
CA GLU A 105 3.51 3.83 -8.97
C GLU A 105 3.89 2.58 -8.19
N ARG A 106 4.49 2.78 -7.01
CA ARG A 106 5.00 1.70 -6.16
C ARG A 106 4.02 1.33 -5.06
N LEU A 107 3.10 0.41 -5.34
CA LEU A 107 1.95 0.10 -4.48
C LEU A 107 1.76 -1.41 -4.20
N ALA A 108 1.33 -1.72 -2.98
CA ALA A 108 0.77 -3.00 -2.58
C ALA A 108 -0.75 -2.87 -2.45
N CYS A 109 -1.49 -3.66 -3.22
CA CYS A 109 -2.94 -3.65 -3.29
C CYS A 109 -3.50 -5.01 -2.87
N VAL A 110 -4.48 -5.03 -1.97
CA VAL A 110 -5.29 -6.21 -1.67
C VAL A 110 -6.75 -5.93 -2.02
N ILE A 111 -7.35 -6.82 -2.81
CA ILE A 111 -8.79 -6.83 -3.08
C ILE A 111 -9.43 -7.99 -2.31
N ILE A 112 -10.43 -7.66 -1.51
CA ILE A 112 -11.25 -8.63 -0.77
C ILE A 112 -12.60 -8.71 -1.47
N GLY A 113 -12.92 -9.87 -2.06
CA GLY A 113 -14.25 -10.12 -2.61
C GLY A 113 -15.26 -10.39 -1.49
N ARG A 114 -16.47 -9.85 -1.63
CA ARG A 114 -17.63 -10.09 -0.77
C ARG A 114 -18.73 -10.78 -1.59
N LYS A 115 -19.80 -11.22 -0.93
CA LYS A 115 -20.96 -11.81 -1.62
C LYS A 115 -21.53 -10.80 -2.62
N GLY A 116 -21.83 -11.25 -3.83
CA GLY A 116 -22.34 -10.42 -4.92
C GLY A 116 -21.29 -9.99 -5.94
N ILE A 117 -19.99 -10.15 -5.67
CA ILE A 117 -18.93 -9.88 -6.65
C ILE A 117 -19.00 -10.80 -7.87
N GLU A 118 -19.46 -12.03 -7.66
CA GLU A 118 -19.62 -13.06 -8.68
C GLU A 118 -20.72 -12.72 -9.70
N LEU A 119 -21.66 -11.85 -9.31
CA LEU A 119 -22.79 -11.42 -10.14
C LEU A 119 -22.44 -10.22 -11.02
N LEU A 120 -21.34 -9.53 -10.73
CA LEU A 120 -20.93 -8.35 -11.49
C LEU A 120 -20.41 -8.75 -12.88
N SER A 121 -20.85 -8.00 -13.89
CA SER A 121 -20.24 -8.07 -15.22
C SER A 121 -18.81 -7.54 -15.18
N TYR A 122 -18.00 -7.93 -16.17
CA TYR A 122 -16.60 -7.51 -16.23
C TYR A 122 -16.46 -5.98 -16.29
N GLU A 123 -17.27 -5.31 -17.11
CA GLU A 123 -17.23 -3.85 -17.29
C GLU A 123 -17.60 -3.09 -16.01
N VAL A 124 -18.63 -3.56 -15.30
CA VAL A 124 -19.03 -2.97 -14.02
C VAL A 124 -17.94 -3.18 -12.98
N LEU A 125 -17.35 -4.38 -12.93
CA LEU A 125 -16.25 -4.70 -12.03
C LEU A 125 -15.02 -3.82 -12.31
N GLU A 126 -14.66 -3.63 -13.58
CA GLU A 126 -13.53 -2.79 -14.00
C GLU A 126 -13.71 -1.33 -13.56
N LYS A 127 -14.87 -0.74 -13.89
CA LYS A 127 -15.21 0.64 -13.49
C LYS A 127 -15.22 0.81 -11.96
N ALA A 128 -15.83 -0.13 -11.25
CA ALA A 128 -15.95 -0.07 -9.79
C ALA A 128 -14.58 -0.19 -9.10
N ILE A 129 -13.70 -1.07 -9.59
CA ILE A 129 -12.35 -1.22 -9.03
C ILE A 129 -11.51 0.01 -9.32
N PHE A 130 -11.55 0.54 -10.55
CA PHE A 130 -10.83 1.76 -10.90
C PHE A 130 -11.25 2.94 -10.02
N TYR A 131 -12.55 3.14 -9.84
CA TYR A 131 -13.09 4.19 -8.95
C TYR A 131 -12.60 4.02 -7.50
N SER A 132 -12.74 2.80 -6.96
CA SER A 132 -12.36 2.47 -5.58
C SER A 132 -10.86 2.64 -5.35
N PHE A 133 -10.05 2.26 -6.34
CA PHE A 133 -8.61 2.43 -6.33
C PHE A 133 -8.23 3.91 -6.27
N ASN A 134 -8.79 4.74 -7.15
CA ASN A 134 -8.51 6.19 -7.17
C ASN A 134 -8.89 6.87 -5.86
N LYS A 135 -10.03 6.48 -5.24
CA LYS A 135 -10.44 6.99 -3.93
C LYS A 135 -9.46 6.58 -2.82
N ALA A 136 -9.08 5.30 -2.76
CA ALA A 136 -8.12 4.81 -1.77
C ALA A 136 -6.75 5.50 -1.93
N LYS A 137 -6.29 5.68 -3.18
CA LYS A 137 -5.03 6.34 -3.52
C LYS A 137 -5.06 7.82 -3.15
N ALA A 138 -6.11 8.54 -3.51
CA ALA A 138 -6.25 9.95 -3.13
C ALA A 138 -6.15 10.12 -1.62
N LYS A 139 -6.90 9.30 -0.84
CA LYS A 139 -6.82 9.31 0.63
C LYS A 139 -5.41 9.04 1.15
N MET A 140 -4.70 8.08 0.56
CA MET A 140 -3.30 7.78 0.91
C MET A 140 -2.37 8.98 0.65
N LEU A 141 -2.52 9.65 -0.49
CA LEU A 141 -1.71 10.83 -0.85
C LEU A 141 -1.99 12.02 0.08
N PHE A 142 -3.26 12.26 0.42
CA PHE A 142 -3.64 13.31 1.37
C PHE A 142 -3.02 13.08 2.75
N SER A 143 -3.06 11.84 3.28
CA SER A 143 -2.44 11.51 4.57
C SER A 143 -0.93 11.80 4.58
N LYS A 144 -0.22 11.42 3.52
CA LYS A 144 1.23 11.69 3.42
C LYS A 144 1.55 13.19 3.43
N ASN A 145 0.69 14.02 2.84
CA ASN A 145 0.89 15.48 2.86
C ASN A 145 0.66 16.09 4.25
N ILE A 146 -0.31 15.58 5.01
CA ILE A 146 -0.56 16.00 6.40
C ILE A 146 0.65 15.67 7.28
N ASP A 147 1.21 14.46 7.14
CA ASP A 147 2.37 14.03 7.91
C ASP A 147 3.61 14.90 7.62
N LYS A 148 3.83 15.24 6.33
CA LYS A 148 4.93 16.13 5.92
C LYS A 148 4.76 17.55 6.47
N ASN A 149 3.55 18.10 6.42
CA ASN A 149 3.30 19.46 6.93
C ASN A 149 3.47 19.52 8.45
N THR A 150 3.02 18.49 9.17
CA THR A 150 3.19 18.35 10.61
C THR A 150 4.66 18.26 11.02
N GLN A 151 5.49 17.56 10.25
CA GLN A 151 6.94 17.48 10.50
C GLN A 151 7.65 18.82 10.22
N LYS A 152 7.25 19.55 9.18
CA LYS A 152 7.79 20.90 8.87
C LYS A 152 7.46 21.93 9.94
N THR A 153 6.26 21.89 10.53
CA THR A 153 5.90 22.78 11.65
C THR A 153 6.67 22.47 12.94
N LYS A 154 7.06 21.21 13.17
CA LYS A 154 7.86 20.82 14.35
C LYS A 154 9.33 21.27 14.26
N SER A 155 9.93 21.25 13.08
CA SER A 155 11.30 21.76 12.88
C SER A 155 11.39 23.29 12.98
N ILE A 156 10.34 24.03 12.58
CA ILE A 156 10.31 25.50 12.69
C ILE A 156 10.20 25.96 14.15
N GLN A 157 9.63 25.14 15.05
CA GLN A 157 9.52 25.46 16.48
C GLN A 157 10.79 25.10 17.29
N SER A 158 11.63 24.17 16.83
CA SER A 158 12.94 23.89 17.46
C SER A 158 13.92 25.04 17.25
N ASP A 159 13.93 25.65 16.06
CA ASP A 159 14.88 26.72 15.73
C ASP A 159 14.56 28.04 16.46
N LYS A 160 13.28 28.31 16.77
CA LYS A 160 12.89 29.51 17.54
C LYS A 160 13.17 29.43 19.04
N LYS A 161 13.36 28.24 19.61
CA LYS A 161 13.58 28.07 21.06
C LYS A 161 15.06 28.22 21.47
N GLU A 162 15.97 28.17 20.49
CA GLU A 162 17.42 28.30 20.68
C GLU A 162 17.87 29.78 20.64
N SER A 163 17.15 30.66 19.91
CA SER A 163 17.48 32.09 19.83
C SER A 163 17.06 32.93 21.06
N SER A 164 16.15 32.44 21.92
CA SER A 164 15.73 33.16 23.15
C SER A 164 16.52 32.80 24.42
N LYS A 165 17.51 31.91 24.35
CA LYS A 165 18.33 31.50 25.52
C LYS A 165 19.69 32.20 25.65
N ASN A 166 20.07 33.07 24.70
CA ASN A 166 21.37 33.77 24.72
C ASN A 166 21.25 35.28 24.97
N LEU A 167 20.42 35.70 25.93
CA LEU A 167 20.53 37.05 26.51
C LEU A 167 21.06 36.91 27.94
N GLN A 168 22.40 36.93 28.08
CA GLN A 168 23.03 37.14 29.38
C GLN A 168 22.65 38.55 29.88
N PRO A 169 22.17 38.71 31.12
CA PRO A 169 21.98 40.03 31.69
C PRO A 169 23.36 40.71 31.88
N PRO A 170 23.47 42.03 31.67
CA PRO A 170 24.73 42.74 31.80
C PRO A 170 25.24 42.65 33.24
N GLN A 171 26.51 42.26 33.39
CA GLN A 171 27.20 42.25 34.68
C GLN A 171 27.30 43.69 35.19
N SER A 172 26.69 43.97 36.35
CA SER A 172 26.88 45.22 37.07
C SER A 172 28.23 45.21 37.78
N LEU A 173 29.13 46.08 37.34
CA LEU A 173 30.35 46.44 38.04
C LEU A 173 30.01 47.41 39.18
N SER A 174 30.22 46.97 40.42
CA SER A 174 30.61 47.80 41.57
C SER A 174 30.94 46.91 42.75
#